data_AF-A0A1Q9V1Z0-F1
#
_entry.id   AF-A0A1Q9V1Z0-F1
#
_cell.length_a   1.000
_cell.length_b   1.000
_cell.length_c   1.000
_cell.angle_alpha   90.00
_cell.angle_beta   90.00
_cell.angle_gamma   90.00
#
_symmetry.space_group_name_H-M   'P 1'
#
loop_
_entity.id
_entity.type
_entity.pdbx_description
1 polymer ?
#
loop_
_entity_poly.entity_id
_entity_poly.type
_entity_poly.pdbx_seq_one_letter_code
_entity_poly.pdbx_strand_id
1 'polypeptide(L)'
;MTWHPHALDAVATASNGYPAHIQFIAHEIWQAAAGPHQITVQDAREGIERAGSQISRRTLGPRWDRMPDREMEYMAALALNGGTATTRQMETALGRSHRSAAMVRQKLIEQGDIYAPRRGQVRMSMPVFVPYVLARYEEARAESGSAHILTLDQMRAALDAESSPQPYPEAPVLSARQRQDRQVPPHPRSQQRGPQR
;
A
#
# COMPACT_ATOMS: atom_id res chain seq x y z
N MET A 1 33.16 4.13 -19.23
CA MET A 1 32.62 3.51 -18.00
C MET A 1 31.40 2.71 -18.38
N THR A 2 31.43 1.39 -18.17
CA THR A 2 30.28 0.50 -18.43
C THR A 2 29.55 0.19 -17.13
N TRP A 3 28.29 -0.24 -17.20
CA TRP A 3 27.52 -0.68 -16.04
C TRP A 3 27.28 -2.19 -16.14
N HIS A 4 27.43 -2.89 -15.03
CA HIS A 4 26.93 -4.25 -14.93
C HIS A 4 25.38 -4.23 -15.05
N PRO A 5 24.74 -5.12 -15.84
CA PRO A 5 23.28 -5.10 -16.01
C PRO A 5 22.51 -5.15 -14.69
N HIS A 6 22.91 -6.03 -13.77
CA HIS A 6 22.29 -6.11 -12.44
C HIS A 6 22.49 -4.85 -11.56
N ALA A 7 23.50 -4.02 -11.86
CA ALA A 7 23.63 -2.72 -11.20
C ALA A 7 22.55 -1.74 -11.69
N LEU A 8 22.20 -1.78 -12.99
CA LEU A 8 21.11 -0.97 -13.54
C LEU A 8 19.74 -1.39 -12.96
N ASP A 9 19.49 -2.69 -12.84
CA ASP A 9 18.25 -3.21 -12.24
C ASP A 9 18.10 -2.76 -10.78
N ALA A 10 19.20 -2.76 -10.03
CA ALA A 10 19.23 -2.28 -8.65
C ALA A 10 18.88 -0.79 -8.57
N VAL A 11 19.42 0.05 -9.45
CA VAL A 11 19.11 1.49 -9.53
C VAL A 11 17.64 1.73 -9.90
N ALA A 12 17.14 1.02 -10.93
CA ALA A 12 15.76 1.14 -11.36
C ALA A 12 14.80 0.82 -10.20
N THR A 13 15.07 -0.27 -9.49
CA THR A 13 14.29 -0.69 -8.32
C THR A 13 14.37 0.34 -7.19
N ALA A 14 15.57 0.76 -6.80
CA ALA A 14 15.79 1.69 -5.68
C ALA A 14 15.20 3.08 -5.94
N SER A 15 15.19 3.53 -7.19
CA SER A 15 14.61 4.83 -7.57
C SER A 15 13.07 4.83 -7.54
N ASN A 16 12.45 3.65 -7.58
CA ASN A 16 11.01 3.44 -7.77
C ASN A 16 10.43 4.26 -8.95
N GLY A 17 11.23 4.44 -10.00
CA GLY A 17 10.86 5.18 -11.22
C GLY A 17 10.82 6.69 -11.07
N TYR A 18 11.30 7.27 -9.97
CA TYR A 18 11.35 8.72 -9.79
C TYR A 18 12.60 9.33 -10.43
N PRO A 19 12.50 10.16 -11.49
CA PRO A 19 13.66 10.58 -12.28
C PRO A 19 14.76 11.27 -11.47
N ALA A 20 14.40 12.12 -10.51
CA ALA A 20 15.37 12.79 -9.65
C ALA A 20 16.14 11.81 -8.75
N HIS A 21 15.49 10.72 -8.30
CA HIS A 21 16.18 9.68 -7.53
C HIS A 21 17.10 8.85 -8.43
N ILE A 22 16.71 8.54 -9.67
CA ILE A 22 17.60 7.85 -10.61
C ILE A 22 18.91 8.64 -10.77
N GLN A 23 18.81 9.95 -11.01
CA GLN A 23 19.97 10.82 -11.19
C GLN A 23 20.84 10.88 -9.92
N PHE A 24 20.22 11.04 -8.75
CA PHE A 24 20.94 11.15 -7.50
C PHE A 24 21.60 9.83 -7.08
N ILE A 25 20.91 8.70 -7.23
CA ILE A 25 21.47 7.36 -6.98
C ILE A 25 22.64 7.11 -7.93
N ALA A 26 22.47 7.38 -9.23
CA ALA A 26 23.55 7.21 -10.19
C ALA A 26 24.78 8.06 -9.84
N HIS A 27 24.58 9.28 -9.35
CA HIS A 27 25.67 10.14 -8.86
C HIS A 27 26.39 9.51 -7.66
N GLU A 28 25.68 9.06 -6.62
CA GLU A 28 26.31 8.44 -5.45
C GLU A 28 27.05 7.14 -5.79
N ILE A 29 26.54 6.34 -6.74
CA ILE A 29 27.23 5.15 -7.26
C ILE A 29 28.50 5.54 -7.99
N TRP A 30 28.44 6.58 -8.84
CA TRP A 30 29.62 7.09 -9.54
C TRP A 30 30.72 7.54 -8.56
N GLN A 31 30.33 8.17 -7.45
CA GLN A 31 31.27 8.60 -6.41
C GLN A 31 31.83 7.44 -5.57
N ALA A 32 31.10 6.31 -5.47
CA ALA A 32 31.55 5.12 -4.75
C ALA A 32 32.46 4.22 -5.60
N ALA A 33 32.26 4.21 -6.92
CA ALA A 33 33.00 3.35 -7.84
C ALA A 33 34.50 3.71 -7.90
N ALA A 34 35.35 2.88 -7.27
CA ALA A 34 36.80 3.09 -7.21
C ALA A 34 37.57 2.54 -8.43
N GLY A 35 36.91 1.76 -9.29
CA GLY A 35 37.53 1.03 -10.40
C GLY A 35 37.46 1.75 -11.75
N PRO A 36 38.45 1.57 -12.64
CA PRO A 36 38.64 2.51 -13.74
C PRO A 36 37.59 2.43 -14.85
N HIS A 37 36.91 1.29 -15.08
CA HIS A 37 36.16 1.09 -16.35
C HIS A 37 34.79 0.39 -16.27
N GLN A 38 34.37 -0.17 -15.12
CA GLN A 38 33.03 -0.76 -14.96
C GLN A 38 32.48 -0.52 -13.56
N ILE A 39 31.21 -0.10 -13.49
CA ILE A 39 30.43 -0.04 -12.25
C ILE A 39 29.88 -1.43 -11.95
N THR A 40 30.30 -1.98 -10.82
CA THR A 40 29.92 -3.31 -10.34
C THR A 40 28.59 -3.27 -9.58
N VAL A 41 28.06 -4.45 -9.28
CA VAL A 41 26.89 -4.58 -8.39
C VAL A 41 27.20 -4.09 -6.98
N GLN A 42 28.45 -4.23 -6.52
CA GLN A 42 28.86 -3.77 -5.20
C GLN A 42 28.89 -2.25 -5.11
N ASP A 43 29.47 -1.57 -6.11
CA ASP A 43 29.43 -0.10 -6.20
C ASP A 43 27.98 0.41 -6.21
N ALA A 44 27.10 -0.29 -6.92
CA ALA A 44 25.69 0.04 -6.98
C ALA A 44 25.00 -0.05 -5.61
N ARG A 45 25.25 -1.13 -4.86
CA ARG A 45 24.71 -1.31 -3.50
C ARG A 45 25.17 -0.20 -2.57
N GLU A 46 26.47 0.07 -2.54
CA GLU A 46 27.05 1.11 -1.69
C GLU A 46 26.50 2.49 -2.05
N GLY A 47 26.42 2.82 -3.33
CA GLY A 47 25.84 4.09 -3.79
C GLY A 47 24.34 4.22 -3.50
N ILE A 48 23.56 3.14 -3.63
CA ILE A 48 22.13 3.11 -3.27
C ILE A 48 21.95 3.35 -1.78
N GLU A 49 22.74 2.69 -0.93
CA GLU A 49 22.68 2.90 0.53
C GLU A 49 23.03 4.35 0.90
N ARG A 50 24.10 4.90 0.32
CA ARG A 50 24.49 6.30 0.52
C ARG A 50 23.40 7.26 0.07
N ALA A 51 22.85 7.05 -1.12
CA ALA A 51 21.76 7.86 -1.66
C ALA A 51 20.50 7.78 -0.79
N GLY A 52 20.09 6.57 -0.37
CA GLY A 52 18.95 6.38 0.52
C GLY A 52 19.13 7.09 1.86
N SER A 53 20.33 7.03 2.42
CA SER A 53 20.70 7.72 3.65
C SER A 53 20.63 9.25 3.49
N GLN A 54 21.11 9.78 2.36
CA GLN A 54 21.05 11.20 2.04
C GLN A 54 19.61 11.69 1.78
N ILE A 55 18.81 10.93 1.03
CA ILE A 55 17.40 11.24 0.77
C ILE A 55 16.63 11.29 2.10
N SER A 56 16.86 10.28 2.95
CA SER A 56 16.24 10.20 4.27
C SER A 56 16.60 11.42 5.12
N ARG A 57 17.89 11.75 5.25
CA ARG A 57 18.34 12.89 6.07
C ARG A 57 17.93 14.26 5.54
N ARG A 58 18.00 14.47 4.22
CA ARG A 58 17.85 15.80 3.61
C ARG A 58 16.41 16.11 3.21
N THR A 59 15.62 15.08 2.92
CA THR A 59 14.27 15.25 2.34
C THR A 59 13.19 14.66 3.24
N LEU A 60 13.31 13.38 3.62
CA LEU A 60 12.21 12.69 4.31
C LEU A 60 12.13 13.07 5.79
N GLY A 61 13.26 13.13 6.51
CA GLY A 61 13.31 13.49 7.93
C GLY A 61 12.76 14.89 8.20
N PRO A 62 13.31 15.96 7.63
CA PRO A 62 12.81 17.32 7.84
C PRO A 62 11.35 17.52 7.41
N ARG A 63 10.84 16.67 6.50
CA ARG A 63 9.43 16.66 6.10
C ARG A 63 8.58 15.97 7.17
N TRP A 64 9.00 14.78 7.62
CA TRP A 64 8.35 14.01 8.68
C TRP A 64 8.32 14.73 10.02
N ASP A 65 9.44 15.32 10.46
CA ASP A 65 9.58 15.98 11.76
C ASP A 65 8.64 17.19 11.93
N ARG A 66 8.10 17.72 10.83
CA ARG A 66 7.15 18.84 10.83
C ARG A 66 5.69 18.40 10.71
N MET A 67 5.42 17.10 10.54
CA MET A 67 4.06 16.58 10.43
C MET A 67 3.41 16.52 11.81
N PRO A 68 2.25 17.15 12.01
CA PRO A 68 1.41 16.92 13.18
C PRO A 68 0.95 15.46 13.27
N ASP A 69 0.61 15.02 14.48
CA ASP A 69 0.19 13.65 14.79
C ASP A 69 -0.86 13.07 13.85
N ARG A 70 -1.87 13.86 13.48
CA ARG A 70 -2.95 13.42 12.57
C ARG A 70 -2.49 13.29 11.13
N GLU A 71 -1.51 14.07 10.69
CA GLU A 71 -0.87 13.93 9.38
C GLU A 71 0.02 12.68 9.36
N MET A 72 0.81 12.45 10.41
CA MET A 72 1.61 11.23 10.58
C MET A 72 0.73 9.96 10.56
N GLU A 73 -0.37 9.97 11.32
CA GLU A 73 -1.34 8.86 11.37
C GLU A 73 -1.95 8.58 9.98
N TYR A 74 -2.29 9.63 9.23
CA TYR A 74 -2.81 9.50 7.87
C TYR A 74 -1.76 8.89 6.92
N MET A 75 -0.52 9.38 6.99
CA MET A 75 0.59 8.86 6.19
C MET A 75 0.90 7.39 6.53
N ALA A 76 0.86 7.01 7.81
CA ALA A 76 1.05 5.63 8.26
C ALA A 76 -0.04 4.70 7.70
N ALA A 77 -1.31 5.09 7.80
CA ALA A 77 -2.43 4.33 7.22
C ALA A 77 -2.28 4.15 5.69
N LEU A 78 -1.85 5.20 4.99
CA LEU A 78 -1.59 5.12 3.55
C LEU A 78 -0.37 4.23 3.23
N ALA A 79 0.68 4.28 4.05
CA ALA A 79 1.88 3.47 3.89
C ALA A 79 1.60 1.98 4.09
N LEU A 80 0.74 1.61 5.05
CA LEU A 80 0.27 0.23 5.26
C LEU A 80 -0.45 -0.35 4.03
N ASN A 81 -1.06 0.51 3.22
CA ASN A 81 -1.66 0.18 1.93
C ASN A 81 -0.66 0.30 0.74
N GLY A 82 0.65 0.30 1.00
CA GLY A 82 1.68 0.39 -0.04
C GLY A 82 1.78 1.78 -0.69
N GLY A 83 1.33 2.83 0.00
CA GLY A 83 1.39 4.20 -0.48
C GLY A 83 0.30 4.58 -1.48
N THR A 84 -0.66 3.69 -1.76
CA THR A 84 -1.84 3.99 -2.60
C THR A 84 -3.07 3.31 -2.00
N ALA A 85 -4.12 4.08 -1.68
CA ALA A 85 -5.31 3.55 -1.03
C ALA A 85 -6.60 4.14 -1.62
N THR A 86 -7.66 3.35 -1.58
CA THR A 86 -9.04 3.81 -1.79
C THR A 86 -9.56 4.53 -0.55
N THR A 87 -10.63 5.33 -0.71
CA THR A 87 -11.34 5.94 0.42
C THR A 87 -11.74 4.90 1.47
N ARG A 88 -12.23 3.72 1.05
CA ARG A 88 -12.65 2.65 1.95
C ARG A 88 -11.47 2.09 2.77
N GLN A 89 -10.35 1.79 2.12
CA GLN A 89 -9.14 1.32 2.82
C GLN A 89 -8.62 2.34 3.83
N MET A 90 -8.70 3.63 3.51
CA MET A 90 -8.33 4.69 4.45
C MET A 90 -9.30 4.77 5.64
N GLU A 91 -10.61 4.63 5.40
CA GLU A 91 -11.62 4.61 6.48
C GLU A 91 -11.41 3.43 7.42
N THR A 92 -11.12 2.25 6.88
CA THR A 92 -10.81 1.04 7.64
C THR A 92 -9.55 1.21 8.46
N ALA A 93 -8.43 1.61 7.83
CA ALA A 93 -7.15 1.78 8.53
C ALA A 93 -7.23 2.85 9.62
N LEU A 94 -7.95 3.96 9.37
CA LEU A 94 -8.06 5.08 10.32
C LEU A 94 -9.19 4.90 11.35
N GLY A 95 -10.07 3.91 11.19
CA GLY A 95 -11.24 3.71 12.04
C GLY A 95 -12.23 4.89 12.05
N ARG A 96 -12.18 5.77 11.03
CA ARG A 96 -12.98 7.01 10.97
C ARG A 96 -13.35 7.37 9.54
N SER A 97 -14.50 8.02 9.39
CA SER A 97 -15.03 8.37 8.06
C SER A 97 -14.11 9.30 7.28
N HIS A 98 -14.15 9.22 5.95
CA HIS A 98 -13.44 10.10 5.04
C HIS A 98 -13.77 11.56 5.30
N ARG A 99 -15.02 11.87 5.67
CA ARG A 99 -15.43 13.23 6.04
C ARG A 99 -14.62 13.77 7.22
N SER A 100 -14.37 12.94 8.23
CA SER A 100 -13.55 13.33 9.39
C SER A 100 -12.06 13.53 9.05
N ALA A 101 -11.55 12.81 8.05
CA ALA A 101 -10.17 12.89 7.60
C ALA A 101 -9.95 13.92 6.45
N ALA A 102 -11.02 14.56 5.97
CA ALA A 102 -10.97 15.39 4.76
C ALA A 102 -10.01 16.59 4.89
N MET A 103 -10.00 17.25 6.07
CA MET A 103 -9.13 18.40 6.32
C MET A 103 -7.64 18.00 6.35
N VAL A 104 -7.30 16.90 7.02
CA VAL A 104 -5.93 16.34 7.04
C VAL A 104 -5.50 15.94 5.63
N ARG A 105 -6.37 15.22 4.90
CA ARG A 105 -6.12 14.83 3.51
C ARG A 105 -5.85 16.04 2.63
N GLN A 106 -6.65 17.10 2.75
CA GLN A 106 -6.51 18.31 1.95
C GLN A 106 -5.17 19.02 2.23
N LYS A 107 -4.79 19.12 3.52
CA LYS A 107 -3.52 19.72 3.91
C LYS A 107 -2.31 18.96 3.37
N LEU A 108 -2.33 17.63 3.44
CA LEU A 108 -1.28 16.77 2.85
C LEU A 108 -1.18 16.90 1.33
N ILE A 109 -2.30 17.17 0.64
CA ILE A 109 -2.29 17.48 -0.80
C ILE A 109 -1.63 18.83 -1.06
N GLU A 110 -1.96 19.86 -0.28
CA GLU A 110 -1.39 21.19 -0.39
C GLU A 110 0.13 21.21 -0.08
N GLN A 111 0.58 20.40 0.88
CA GLN A 111 2.00 20.19 1.20
C GLN A 111 2.73 19.33 0.14
N GLY A 112 1.98 18.71 -0.77
CA GLY A 112 2.50 17.83 -1.82
C GLY A 112 2.96 16.45 -1.32
N ASP A 113 2.61 16.04 -0.11
CA ASP A 113 2.93 14.71 0.44
C ASP A 113 2.14 13.60 -0.24
N ILE A 114 0.90 13.91 -0.64
CA ILE A 114 0.00 12.99 -1.33
C ILE A 114 -0.71 13.70 -2.49
N TYR A 115 -1.29 12.92 -3.40
CA TYR A 115 -2.17 13.41 -4.46
C TYR A 115 -3.31 12.42 -4.74
N ALA A 116 -4.30 12.86 -5.53
CA ALA A 116 -5.47 12.05 -5.89
C ALA A 116 -5.40 11.64 -7.38
N PRO A 117 -4.89 10.43 -7.71
CA PRO A 117 -4.75 10.01 -9.11
C PRO A 117 -6.10 9.82 -9.83
N ARG A 118 -7.17 9.55 -9.07
CA ARG A 118 -8.56 9.43 -9.55
C ARG A 118 -9.53 9.60 -8.39
N ARG A 119 -10.81 9.78 -8.70
CA ARG A 119 -11.88 9.93 -7.69
C ARG A 119 -11.90 8.74 -6.73
N GLY A 120 -11.90 9.03 -5.42
CA GLY A 120 -11.94 8.00 -4.37
C GLY A 120 -10.61 7.27 -4.12
N GLN A 121 -9.50 7.78 -4.67
CA GLN A 121 -8.16 7.25 -4.42
C GLN A 121 -7.22 8.36 -3.91
N VAL A 122 -6.23 7.95 -3.14
CA VAL A 122 -5.11 8.79 -2.69
C VAL A 122 -3.80 8.02 -2.83
N ARG A 123 -2.71 8.73 -3.11
CA ARG A 123 -1.38 8.16 -3.32
C ARG A 123 -0.29 9.07 -2.76
N MET A 124 0.75 8.50 -2.16
CA MET A 124 1.94 9.23 -1.76
C MET A 124 2.68 9.76 -2.99
N SER A 125 3.11 11.02 -2.92
CA SER A 125 3.89 11.66 -3.99
C SER A 125 5.27 11.03 -4.13
N MET A 126 5.87 10.61 -3.01
CA MET A 126 7.18 9.97 -2.96
C MET A 126 7.05 8.51 -2.51
N PRO A 127 7.17 7.52 -3.41
CA PRO A 127 7.03 6.10 -3.05
C PRO A 127 8.03 5.65 -1.98
N VAL A 128 9.26 6.18 -2.01
CA VAL A 128 10.31 5.91 -1.01
C VAL A 128 9.92 6.35 0.41
N PHE A 129 8.90 7.20 0.55
CA PHE A 129 8.41 7.63 1.86
C PHE A 129 7.65 6.52 2.57
N VAL A 130 7.07 5.55 1.84
CA VAL A 130 6.33 4.41 2.43
C VAL A 130 7.15 3.64 3.46
N PRO A 131 8.31 3.04 3.11
CA PRO A 131 9.11 2.31 4.09
C PRO A 131 9.65 3.22 5.20
N TYR A 132 9.97 4.48 4.89
CA TYR A 132 10.44 5.45 5.89
C TYR A 132 9.37 5.74 6.96
N VAL A 133 8.12 5.99 6.54
CA VAL A 133 6.99 6.21 7.45
C VAL A 133 6.78 5.00 8.35
N LEU A 134 6.74 3.79 7.78
CA LEU A 134 6.51 2.57 8.56
C LEU A 134 7.63 2.32 9.59
N ALA A 135 8.87 2.68 9.28
CA ALA A 135 10.00 2.52 10.20
C ALA A 135 9.98 3.54 11.35
N ARG A 136 9.46 4.76 11.13
CA ARG A 136 9.57 5.87 12.09
C ARG A 136 8.28 6.14 12.89
N TYR A 137 7.12 5.72 12.38
CA TYR A 137 5.84 6.13 12.94
C TYR A 137 5.63 5.75 14.39
N GLU A 138 5.95 4.51 14.80
CA GLU A 138 5.71 4.07 16.17
C GLU A 138 6.57 4.82 17.19
N GLU A 139 7.83 5.08 16.85
CA GLU A 139 8.73 5.89 17.68
C GLU A 139 8.20 7.32 17.81
N ALA A 140 7.89 7.98 16.69
CA ALA A 140 7.38 9.36 16.69
C ALA A 140 6.03 9.48 17.44
N ARG A 141 5.15 8.48 17.29
CA ARG A 141 3.90 8.38 18.04
C ARG A 141 4.18 8.27 19.54
N ALA A 142 5.09 7.40 19.97
CA ALA A 142 5.44 7.25 21.37
C ALA A 142 6.05 8.55 21.96
N GLU A 143 6.91 9.24 21.19
CA GLU A 143 7.53 10.52 21.55
C GLU A 143 6.48 11.64 21.72
N SER A 144 5.45 11.68 20.85
CA SER A 144 4.38 12.69 20.93
C SER A 144 3.52 12.58 22.20
N GLY A 145 3.48 11.40 22.83
CA GLY A 145 2.57 11.11 23.95
C GLY A 145 1.09 11.11 23.58
N SER A 146 0.75 11.22 22.29
CA SER A 146 -0.63 11.32 21.82
C SER A 146 -1.35 9.98 21.85
N ALA A 147 -2.07 9.73 22.94
CA ALA A 147 -2.93 8.55 23.09
C ALA A 147 -4.09 8.47 22.06
N HIS A 148 -4.34 9.55 21.31
CA HIS A 148 -5.48 9.68 20.41
C HIS A 148 -5.21 9.26 18.95
N ILE A 149 -3.97 8.87 18.62
CA ILE A 149 -3.61 8.30 17.32
C ILE A 149 -3.37 6.79 17.40
N LEU A 150 -3.77 6.08 16.35
CA LEU A 150 -3.72 4.62 16.26
C LEU A 150 -2.28 4.09 16.16
N THR A 151 -2.03 2.87 16.61
CA THR A 151 -0.78 2.13 16.29
C THR A 151 -0.88 1.48 14.91
N LEU A 152 0.25 1.15 14.29
CA LEU A 152 0.33 0.30 13.11
C LEU A 152 -0.36 -1.04 13.33
N ASP A 153 -0.23 -1.63 14.53
CA ASP A 153 -0.90 -2.89 14.88
C ASP A 153 -2.42 -2.75 14.88
N GLN A 154 -2.96 -1.65 15.42
CA GLN A 154 -4.39 -1.37 15.39
C GLN A 154 -4.89 -1.17 13.95
N MET A 155 -4.16 -0.39 13.14
CA MET A 155 -4.50 -0.18 11.74
C MET A 155 -4.43 -1.49 10.94
N ARG A 156 -3.40 -2.31 11.18
CA ARG A 156 -3.21 -3.62 10.52
C ARG A 156 -4.35 -4.57 10.88
N ALA A 157 -4.68 -4.70 12.17
CA ALA A 157 -5.78 -5.53 12.63
C ALA A 157 -7.13 -5.12 11.98
N ALA A 158 -7.37 -3.83 11.80
CA ALA A 158 -8.57 -3.34 11.12
C ALA A 158 -8.61 -3.75 9.63
N LEU A 159 -7.48 -3.64 8.92
CA LEU A 159 -7.37 -4.03 7.51
C LEU A 159 -7.51 -5.55 7.32
N ASP A 160 -6.97 -6.35 8.24
CA ASP A 160 -7.06 -7.82 8.20
C ASP A 160 -8.49 -8.30 8.49
N ALA A 161 -9.18 -7.63 9.42
CA ALA A 161 -10.59 -7.90 9.73
C ALA A 161 -11.51 -7.60 8.53
N GLU A 162 -11.23 -6.55 7.75
CA GLU A 162 -11.99 -6.23 6.54
C GLU A 162 -11.72 -7.22 5.39
N SER A 163 -10.49 -7.75 5.30
CA SER A 163 -10.08 -8.67 4.23
C SER A 163 -10.54 -10.11 4.47
N SER A 164 -10.94 -10.45 5.70
CA SER A 164 -11.47 -11.76 6.06
C SER A 164 -12.84 -11.98 5.41
N PRO A 165 -13.08 -13.10 4.71
CA PRO A 165 -14.40 -13.37 4.13
C PRO A 165 -15.43 -13.44 5.25
N GLN A 166 -16.49 -12.62 5.17
CA GLN A 166 -17.66 -12.79 6.03
C GLN A 166 -18.10 -14.26 5.92
N PRO A 167 -18.36 -14.95 7.05
CA PRO A 167 -19.03 -16.23 6.98
C PRO A 167 -20.32 -15.99 6.18
N TYR A 168 -20.47 -16.72 5.07
CA TYR A 168 -21.75 -16.77 4.38
C TYR A 168 -22.81 -17.06 5.45
N PRO A 169 -23.91 -16.27 5.52
CA PRO A 169 -24.99 -16.60 6.44
C PRO A 169 -25.38 -18.04 6.16
N GLU A 170 -25.34 -18.90 7.20
CA GLU A 170 -25.76 -20.29 7.06
C GLU A 170 -27.11 -20.30 6.34
N ALA A 171 -27.16 -20.95 5.19
CA ALA A 171 -28.41 -21.11 4.47
C ALA A 171 -29.43 -21.66 5.48
N PRO A 172 -30.62 -21.04 5.63
CA PRO A 172 -31.56 -21.46 6.64
C PRO A 172 -31.79 -22.95 6.47
N VAL A 173 -31.45 -23.72 7.50
CA VAL A 173 -31.63 -25.16 7.51
C VAL A 173 -33.13 -25.38 7.38
N LEU A 174 -33.58 -25.69 6.15
CA LEU A 174 -34.97 -25.98 5.88
C LEU A 174 -35.38 -27.12 6.81
N SER A 175 -36.30 -26.80 7.72
CA SER A 175 -36.83 -27.76 8.68
C SER A 175 -37.39 -28.97 7.93
N ALA A 176 -37.29 -30.16 8.52
CA ALA A 176 -37.73 -31.42 7.89
C ALA A 176 -39.17 -31.38 7.36
N ARG A 177 -40.02 -30.49 7.90
CA ARG A 177 -41.40 -30.25 7.43
C ARG A 177 -41.46 -29.62 6.02
N GLN A 178 -40.53 -28.73 5.67
CA GLN A 178 -40.51 -28.10 4.33
C GLN A 178 -39.96 -29.01 3.22
N ARG A 179 -39.38 -30.16 3.57
CA ARG A 179 -38.94 -31.15 2.58
C ARG A 179 -40.08 -32.03 2.06
N GLN A 180 -41.17 -32.17 2.81
CA GLN A 180 -42.28 -33.05 2.44
C GLN A 180 -43.24 -32.43 1.40
N ASP A 181 -43.34 -31.10 1.34
CA ASP A 181 -44.26 -30.41 0.40
C ASP A 181 -43.73 -30.29 -1.04
N ARG A 182 -42.51 -30.78 -1.32
CA ARG A 182 -41.94 -30.82 -2.67
C ARG A 182 -42.02 -32.22 -3.27
N GLN A 183 -43.23 -32.78 -3.34
CA GLN A 183 -43.50 -33.89 -4.25
C GLN A 183 -43.54 -33.35 -5.68
N VAL A 184 -42.52 -33.71 -6.46
CA VAL A 184 -42.45 -33.43 -7.90
C VAL A 184 -43.52 -34.26 -8.60
N PRO A 185 -44.42 -33.67 -9.43
CA PRO A 185 -45.39 -34.46 -10.17
C PRO A 185 -44.68 -35.31 -11.23
N PRO A 186 -45.16 -36.54 -11.52
CA PRO A 186 -44.46 -37.43 -12.43
C PRO A 186 -44.47 -36.89 -13.87
N HIS A 187 -43.33 -37.01 -14.55
CA HIS A 187 -43.20 -36.67 -15.97
C HIS A 187 -44.10 -37.55 -16.85
N PRO A 188 -44.73 -37.00 -17.91
CA PRO A 188 -45.46 -37.81 -18.87
C PRO A 188 -44.49 -38.62 -19.73
N ARG A 189 -44.80 -39.93 -19.90
CA ARG A 189 -44.04 -40.86 -20.74
C ARG A 189 -44.05 -40.42 -22.21
N SER A 190 -42.86 -40.23 -22.78
CA SER A 190 -42.67 -40.02 -24.22
C SER A 190 -43.00 -41.31 -24.98
N GLN A 191 -44.00 -41.27 -25.86
CA GLN A 191 -44.28 -42.33 -26.83
C GLN A 191 -43.18 -42.35 -27.88
N GLN A 192 -42.50 -43.49 -28.01
CA GLN A 192 -41.58 -43.78 -29.12
C GLN A 192 -42.38 -43.87 -30.43
N ARG A 193 -42.01 -43.07 -31.44
CA ARG A 193 -42.33 -43.37 -32.84
C ARG A 193 -41.07 -43.96 -33.48
N GLY A 194 -41.17 -45.23 -33.89
CA GLY A 194 -40.15 -45.93 -34.68
C GLY A 194 -40.06 -45.40 -36.12
N PRO A 195 -38.98 -45.75 -36.85
CA PRO A 195 -38.71 -45.18 -38.16
C PRO A 195 -39.56 -45.87 -39.24
N GLN A 196 -40.15 -45.10 -40.15
CA GLN A 196 -40.69 -45.62 -41.40
C GLN A 196 -39.62 -45.53 -42.50
N ARG A 197 -39.55 -46.60 -43.29
CA ARG A 197 -38.70 -46.81 -44.46
C ARG A 197 -39.07 -45.89 -45.62
#